data_AF-A0A930F0B1-F1
#
_entry.id   AF-A0A930F0B1-F1
#
_cell.length_a   1.000
_cell.length_b   1.000
_cell.length_c   1.000
_cell.angle_alpha   90.00
_cell.angle_beta   90.00
_cell.angle_gamma   90.00
#
_symmetry.space_group_name_H-M   'P 1'
#
loop_
_entity.id
_entity.type
_entity.pdbx_description
1 polymer ?
#
loop_
_entity_poly.entity_id
_entity_poly.type
_entity_poly.pdbx_seq_one_letter_code
_entity_poly.pdbx_strand_id
1 'polypeptide(L)'
;MYFVLQICALLLMFLVDDFLIKKMRFPSVFKLMLESQKKIKGYYGFFLVVILGPLVEELIFRLILVPKRRNIAIITFVFSFLIMNKTYYLIEIDWLLLVSLVVSGLLSFLVFNLLKRKPEIETAIGKRQKIITMVSVVLFGLLHIVNIENLHWELALFYPVYVLPQMILGYVSSVQRLKLGFLWGLLFHSMINLMAFLR
;
A
#
# COMPACT_ATOMS: atom_id res chain seq x y z
N MET A 1 -19.44 0.92 11.26
CA MET A 1 -19.11 -0.07 10.20
C MET A 1 -17.61 -0.39 10.15
N TYR A 2 -16.71 0.57 9.92
CA TYR A 2 -15.25 0.32 9.86
C TYR A 2 -14.70 -0.48 11.07
N PHE A 3 -14.93 0.00 12.30
CA PHE A 3 -14.46 -0.69 13.50
C PHE A 3 -15.02 -2.10 13.66
N VAL A 4 -16.27 -2.32 13.26
CA VAL A 4 -16.90 -3.65 13.28
C VAL A 4 -16.18 -4.58 12.32
N LEU A 5 -15.90 -4.14 11.09
CA LEU A 5 -15.14 -4.93 10.10
C LEU A 5 -13.72 -5.24 10.60
N GLN A 6 -13.05 -4.28 11.26
CA GLN A 6 -11.73 -4.51 11.85
C GLN A 6 -11.78 -5.56 12.97
N ILE A 7 -12.78 -5.50 13.86
CA ILE A 7 -12.97 -6.51 14.91
C ILE A 7 -13.24 -7.89 14.30
N CYS A 8 -14.11 -7.97 13.29
CA CYS A 8 -14.38 -9.23 12.59
C CYS A 8 -13.12 -9.80 11.92
N ALA A 9 -12.30 -8.96 11.29
CA ALA A 9 -11.03 -9.38 10.70
C ALA A 9 -10.07 -9.93 11.75
N LEU A 10 -9.93 -9.25 12.90
CA LEU A 10 -9.10 -9.72 14.01
C LEU A 10 -9.58 -11.06 14.58
N LEU A 11 -10.89 -11.23 14.77
CA LEU A 11 -11.46 -12.50 15.23
C LEU A 11 -11.18 -13.63 14.22
N LEU A 12 -11.34 -13.36 12.92
CA LEU A 12 -11.03 -14.33 11.88
C LEU A 12 -9.54 -14.70 11.87
N MET A 13 -8.66 -13.72 12.03
CA MET A 13 -7.22 -13.96 12.16
C MET A 13 -6.92 -14.89 13.33
N PHE A 14 -7.49 -14.67 14.52
CA PHE A 14 -7.28 -15.56 15.67
C PHE A 14 -7.81 -16.98 15.43
N LEU A 15 -8.97 -17.12 14.79
CA LEU A 15 -9.53 -18.44 14.47
C LEU A 15 -8.66 -19.21 13.48
N VAL A 16 -8.14 -18.54 12.45
CA VAL A 16 -7.21 -19.15 11.50
C VAL A 16 -5.89 -19.50 12.17
N ASP A 17 -5.36 -18.63 13.02
CA ASP A 17 -4.11 -18.87 13.74
C ASP A 17 -4.23 -20.09 14.68
N ASP A 18 -5.34 -20.20 15.42
CA ASP A 18 -5.64 -21.36 16.26
C ASP A 18 -5.70 -22.67 15.46
N PHE A 19 -6.33 -22.62 14.27
CA PHE A 19 -6.36 -23.74 13.34
C PHE A 19 -4.95 -24.13 12.86
N LEU A 20 -4.13 -23.16 12.44
CA LEU A 20 -2.75 -23.42 11.99
C LEU A 20 -1.90 -24.08 13.08
N ILE A 21 -2.01 -23.60 14.32
CA ILE A 21 -1.26 -24.14 15.46
C ILE A 21 -1.74 -25.55 15.79
N LYS A 22 -3.05 -25.75 15.99
CA LYS A 22 -3.59 -27.02 16.51
C LYS A 22 -3.64 -28.12 15.47
N LYS A 23 -3.93 -27.80 14.20
CA LYS A 23 -4.14 -28.79 13.14
C LYS A 23 -2.93 -28.94 12.25
N MET A 24 -2.29 -27.84 11.87
CA MET A 24 -1.14 -27.88 10.95
C MET A 24 0.21 -27.87 11.69
N ARG A 25 0.22 -27.67 13.02
CA ARG A 25 1.44 -27.59 13.85
C ARG A 25 2.40 -26.48 13.40
N PHE A 26 1.88 -25.42 12.77
CA PHE A 26 2.67 -24.25 12.39
C PHE A 26 2.81 -23.25 13.54
N PRO A 27 3.89 -22.45 13.57
CA PRO A 27 3.99 -21.32 14.47
C PRO A 27 2.88 -20.30 14.18
N SER A 28 2.45 -19.59 15.22
CA SER A 28 1.46 -18.52 15.13
C SER A 28 1.95 -17.43 14.17
N VAL A 29 1.24 -17.21 13.07
CA VAL A 29 1.52 -16.13 12.11
C VAL A 29 1.23 -14.77 12.74
N PHE A 30 0.23 -14.70 13.63
CA PHE A 30 -0.07 -13.46 14.37
C PHE A 30 1.14 -12.97 15.18
N LYS A 31 1.83 -13.87 15.87
CA LYS A 31 3.08 -13.58 16.59
C LYS A 31 4.20 -13.12 15.64
N LEU A 32 4.37 -13.75 14.49
CA LEU A 32 5.36 -13.33 13.47
C LEU A 32 5.09 -11.89 12.98
N MET A 33 3.82 -11.50 12.85
CA MET A 33 3.46 -10.11 12.55
C MET A 33 3.85 -9.15 13.68
N LEU A 34 3.60 -9.51 14.94
CA LEU A 34 3.97 -8.68 16.09
C LEU A 34 5.49 -8.51 16.23
N GLU A 35 6.26 -9.56 15.95
CA GLU A 35 7.73 -9.52 15.94
C GLU A 35 8.26 -8.57 14.86
N SER A 36 7.71 -8.66 13.65
CA SER A 36 8.01 -7.73 12.55
C SER A 36 7.68 -6.27 12.90
N GLN A 37 6.51 -6.01 13.51
CA GLN A 37 6.15 -4.65 13.95
C GLN A 37 7.13 -4.08 14.98
N LYS A 38 7.60 -4.89 15.93
CA LYS A 38 8.62 -4.48 16.91
C LYS A 38 9.95 -4.13 16.23
N LYS A 39 10.37 -4.91 15.23
CA LYS A 39 11.55 -4.60 14.41
C LYS A 39 11.36 -3.29 13.65
N ILE A 40 10.22 -3.12 12.97
CA ILE A 40 9.91 -1.89 12.21
C ILE A 40 10.02 -0.66 13.12
N LYS A 41 9.44 -0.71 14.32
CA LYS A 41 9.52 0.38 15.30
C LYS A 41 10.95 0.66 15.79
N GLY A 42 11.78 -0.38 15.92
CA GLY A 42 13.18 -0.26 16.34
C GLY A 42 14.13 0.23 15.25
N TYR A 43 13.87 -0.09 13.98
CA TYR A 43 14.73 0.25 12.85
C TYR A 43 14.32 1.51 12.10
N TYR A 44 13.02 1.78 11.98
CA TYR A 44 12.51 2.91 11.18
C TYR A 44 12.00 4.05 12.07
N GLY A 45 12.47 5.26 11.78
CA GLY A 45 12.07 6.46 12.49
C GLY A 45 10.61 6.86 12.24
N PHE A 46 10.07 7.65 13.17
CA PHE A 46 8.73 8.26 13.11
C PHE A 46 8.38 8.83 11.72
N PHE A 47 9.29 9.61 11.14
CA PHE A 47 9.07 10.27 9.84
C PHE A 47 8.79 9.25 8.72
N LEU A 48 9.48 8.11 8.73
CA LEU A 48 9.34 7.09 7.71
C LEU A 48 8.00 6.37 7.82
N VAL A 49 7.64 5.93 9.02
CA VAL A 49 6.44 5.11 9.25
C VAL A 49 5.16 5.93 9.18
N VAL A 50 5.18 7.16 9.70
CA VAL A 50 3.97 7.99 9.87
C VAL A 50 3.74 8.92 8.69
N ILE A 51 4.80 9.37 8.02
CA ILE A 51 4.69 10.38 6.95
C ILE A 51 5.04 9.78 5.60
N LEU A 52 6.27 9.29 5.42
CA LEU A 52 6.77 8.88 4.11
C LEU A 52 6.05 7.63 3.57
N GLY A 53 5.89 6.60 4.40
CA GLY A 53 5.18 5.36 4.04
C GLY A 53 3.76 5.63 3.54
N PRO A 54 2.89 6.28 4.35
CA PRO A 54 1.55 6.67 3.93
C PRO A 54 1.54 7.54 2.67
N LEU A 55 2.49 8.47 2.52
CA LEU A 55 2.60 9.31 1.32
C LEU A 55 2.84 8.46 0.07
N VAL A 56 3.83 7.58 0.11
CA VAL A 56 4.19 6.71 -1.03
C VAL A 56 3.03 5.78 -1.36
N GLU A 57 2.41 5.17 -0.35
CA GLU A 57 1.27 4.27 -0.54
C GLU A 57 0.06 4.99 -1.14
N GLU A 58 -0.27 6.20 -0.67
CA GLU A 58 -1.36 6.99 -1.23
C GLU A 58 -1.07 7.45 -2.67
N LEU A 59 0.19 7.75 -3.01
CA LEU A 59 0.61 8.08 -4.38
C LEU A 59 0.43 6.89 -5.32
N ILE A 60 0.83 5.67 -4.93
CA ILE A 60 0.74 4.48 -5.79
C ILE A 60 -0.70 3.98 -5.91
N PHE A 61 -1.39 3.82 -4.78
CA PHE A 61 -2.65 3.11 -4.74
C PHE A 61 -3.86 4.03 -4.98
N ARG A 62 -3.81 5.31 -4.56
CA ARG A 62 -5.01 6.16 -4.44
C ARG A 62 -5.08 7.23 -5.51
N LEU A 63 -3.93 7.62 -6.06
CA LEU A 63 -3.89 8.67 -7.08
C LEU A 63 -4.62 8.24 -8.37
N ILE A 64 -4.57 6.94 -8.73
CA ILE A 64 -5.18 6.36 -9.94
C ILE A 64 -6.72 6.37 -9.87
N LEU A 65 -7.27 6.38 -8.66
CA LEU A 65 -8.72 6.39 -8.44
C LEU A 65 -9.37 7.65 -9.00
N VAL A 66 -8.60 8.73 -9.16
CA VAL A 66 -9.04 9.95 -9.86
C VAL A 66 -8.19 10.06 -11.12
N PRO A 67 -8.62 9.48 -12.26
CA PRO A 67 -7.78 9.27 -13.44
C PRO A 67 -7.60 10.54 -14.27
N LYS A 68 -7.05 11.58 -13.66
CA LYS A 68 -6.56 12.78 -14.35
C LYS A 68 -5.17 12.49 -14.89
N ARG A 69 -4.83 13.01 -16.07
CA ARG A 69 -3.49 12.89 -16.68
C ARG A 69 -2.33 13.18 -15.74
N ARG A 70 -2.45 14.22 -14.90
CA ARG A 70 -1.44 14.57 -13.90
C ARG A 70 -1.25 13.44 -12.88
N ASN A 71 -2.32 12.83 -12.42
CA ASN A 71 -2.26 11.74 -11.46
C ASN A 71 -1.63 10.50 -12.09
N ILE A 72 -2.02 10.15 -13.31
CA ILE A 72 -1.45 8.99 -14.02
C ILE A 72 0.05 9.20 -14.29
N ALA A 73 0.46 10.41 -14.66
CA ALA A 73 1.87 10.76 -14.84
C ALA A 73 2.67 10.68 -13.52
N ILE A 74 2.11 11.17 -12.41
CA ILE A 74 2.76 11.07 -11.08
C ILE A 74 2.89 9.60 -10.65
N ILE A 75 1.86 8.78 -10.85
CA ILE A 75 1.93 7.34 -10.54
C ILE A 75 3.00 6.67 -11.39
N THR A 76 3.04 6.98 -12.68
CA THR A 76 4.07 6.44 -13.59
C THR A 76 5.46 6.78 -13.07
N PHE A 77 5.68 8.03 -12.66
CA PHE A 77 6.94 8.46 -12.06
C PHE A 77 7.26 7.67 -10.79
N VAL A 78 6.36 7.67 -9.80
CA VAL A 78 6.59 7.04 -8.49
C VAL A 78 6.80 5.54 -8.65
N PHE A 79 5.97 4.86 -9.45
CA PHE A 79 6.04 3.42 -9.63
C PHE A 79 7.32 2.99 -10.35
N SER A 80 7.68 3.65 -11.46
CA SER A 80 8.94 3.35 -12.17
C SER A 80 10.16 3.66 -11.31
N PHE A 81 10.13 4.75 -10.56
CA PHE A 81 11.20 5.12 -9.64
C PHE A 81 11.43 4.05 -8.57
N LEU A 82 10.37 3.56 -7.95
CA LEU A 82 10.46 2.55 -6.90
C LEU A 82 10.95 1.19 -7.42
N ILE A 83 10.53 0.80 -8.62
CA ILE A 83 11.01 -0.43 -9.26
C ILE A 83 12.52 -0.36 -9.52
N MET A 84 13.00 0.77 -10.03
CA MET A 84 14.42 0.93 -10.38
C MET A 84 15.31 1.12 -9.17
N ASN A 85 14.92 2.02 -8.26
CA ASN A 85 15.74 2.40 -7.12
C ASN A 85 15.75 1.32 -6.03
N LYS A 86 14.76 0.41 -6.00
CA LYS A 86 14.59 -0.68 -5.01
C LYS A 86 14.54 -0.22 -3.54
N THR A 87 14.57 1.09 -3.29
CA THR A 87 14.54 1.67 -1.96
C THR A 87 13.64 2.91 -1.95
N TYR A 88 12.99 3.10 -0.81
CA TYR A 88 12.25 4.32 -0.47
C TYR A 88 13.19 5.43 0.03
N TYR A 89 14.46 5.11 0.30
CA TYR A 89 15.40 5.97 1.02
C TYR A 89 16.48 6.52 0.09
N LEU A 90 16.69 7.83 0.17
CA LEU A 90 17.86 8.49 -0.41
C LEU A 90 18.98 8.46 0.64
N ILE A 91 19.66 7.32 0.75
CA ILE A 91 20.75 7.17 1.74
C ILE A 91 22.02 7.84 1.19
N GLU A 92 22.30 7.65 -0.10
CA GLU A 92 23.43 8.26 -0.80
C GLU A 92 23.01 8.64 -2.22
N ILE A 93 23.63 9.69 -2.77
CA ILE A 93 23.46 10.06 -4.18
C ILE A 93 24.37 9.15 -4.99
N ASP A 94 23.83 8.07 -5.51
CA ASP A 94 24.53 7.17 -6.41
C ASP A 94 24.05 7.33 -7.86
N TRP A 95 24.75 6.64 -8.77
CA TRP A 95 24.39 6.65 -10.19
C TRP A 95 23.01 6.00 -10.45
N LEU A 96 22.64 4.98 -9.67
CA LEU A 96 21.37 4.29 -9.81
C LEU A 96 20.20 5.23 -9.52
N LEU A 97 20.30 6.06 -8.50
CA LEU A 97 19.34 7.08 -8.13
C LEU A 97 19.14 8.08 -9.28
N LEU A 98 20.24 8.62 -9.80
CA LEU A 98 20.21 9.60 -10.90
C LEU A 98 19.56 9.00 -12.16
N VAL A 99 19.97 7.79 -12.53
CA VAL A 99 19.37 7.07 -13.66
C VAL A 99 17.88 6.80 -13.42
N SER A 100 17.51 6.39 -12.20
CA SER A 100 16.11 6.14 -11.83
C SER A 100 15.25 7.40 -11.95
N LEU A 101 15.75 8.55 -11.49
CA LEU A 101 15.06 9.84 -11.60
C LEU A 101 14.86 10.25 -13.06
N VAL A 102 15.91 10.14 -13.88
CA VAL A 102 15.86 10.52 -15.31
C VAL A 102 14.89 9.62 -16.07
N VAL A 103 15.02 8.29 -15.94
CA VAL A 103 14.16 7.33 -16.65
C VAL A 103 12.71 7.49 -16.21
N SER A 104 12.44 7.60 -14.91
CA SER A 104 11.07 7.78 -14.39
C SER A 104 10.46 9.11 -14.83
N GLY A 105 11.27 10.18 -14.88
CA GLY A 105 10.88 11.48 -15.40
C GLY A 105 10.51 11.45 -16.88
N LEU A 106 11.35 10.81 -17.70
CA LEU A 106 11.09 10.62 -19.13
C LEU A 106 9.81 9.80 -19.37
N LEU A 107 9.64 8.68 -18.66
CA LEU A 107 8.43 7.86 -18.77
C LEU A 107 7.17 8.65 -18.37
N SER A 108 7.23 9.38 -17.26
CA SER A 108 6.14 10.24 -16.79
C SER A 108 5.78 11.32 -17.82
N PHE A 109 6.78 11.97 -18.42
CA PHE A 109 6.59 12.97 -19.48
C PHE A 109 5.96 12.37 -20.75
N LEU A 110 6.43 11.19 -21.18
CA LEU A 110 5.86 10.47 -22.33
C LEU A 110 4.40 10.11 -22.09
N VAL A 111 4.08 9.57 -20.90
CA VAL A 111 2.69 9.23 -20.51
C VAL A 111 1.82 10.49 -20.46
N PHE A 112 2.31 11.59 -19.88
CA PHE A 112 1.56 12.84 -19.84
C PHE A 112 1.22 13.35 -21.25
N ASN A 113 2.18 13.34 -22.17
CA ASN A 113 1.97 13.76 -23.55
C ASN A 113 1.04 12.82 -24.32
N LEU A 114 1.14 11.52 -24.08
CA LEU A 114 0.22 10.53 -24.66
C LEU A 114 -1.22 10.80 -24.23
N LEU A 115 -1.46 11.02 -22.93
CA LEU A 115 -2.80 11.30 -22.41
C LEU A 115 -3.33 12.66 -22.87
N LYS A 116 -2.44 13.66 -23.04
CA LYS A 116 -2.81 14.94 -23.66
C LYS A 116 -3.30 14.77 -25.10
N ARG A 117 -2.69 13.85 -25.87
CA ARG A 117 -3.09 13.55 -27.26
C ARG A 117 -4.29 12.62 -27.36
N LYS A 118 -4.47 11.73 -26.38
CA LYS A 118 -5.52 10.69 -26.34
C LYS A 118 -6.32 10.73 -25.03
N PRO A 119 -7.19 11.74 -24.85
CA PRO A 119 -7.99 11.88 -23.63
C PRO A 119 -9.02 10.74 -23.45
N GLU A 120 -9.28 9.92 -24.49
CA GLU A 120 -10.17 8.77 -24.37
C GLU A 120 -9.63 7.74 -23.36
N ILE A 121 -8.31 7.69 -23.16
CA ILE A 121 -7.67 6.80 -22.19
C ILE A 121 -8.08 7.18 -20.76
N GLU A 122 -8.04 8.47 -20.40
CA GLU A 122 -8.51 8.96 -19.09
C GLU A 122 -9.97 8.57 -18.85
N THR A 123 -10.80 8.73 -19.89
CA THR A 123 -12.22 8.39 -19.85
C THR A 123 -12.45 6.88 -19.70
N ALA A 124 -11.68 6.05 -20.41
CA ALA A 124 -11.77 4.60 -20.32
C ALA A 124 -11.38 4.07 -18.93
N ILE A 125 -10.34 4.66 -18.32
CA ILE A 125 -9.94 4.36 -16.94
C ILE A 125 -11.04 4.80 -15.98
N GLY A 126 -11.59 6.01 -16.16
CA GLY A 126 -12.70 6.53 -15.36
C GLY A 126 -13.94 5.64 -15.36
N LYS A 127 -14.32 5.07 -16.52
CA LYS A 127 -15.44 4.12 -16.63
C LYS A 127 -15.23 2.85 -15.79
N ARG A 128 -13.98 2.48 -15.49
CA ARG A 128 -13.61 1.29 -14.71
C ARG A 128 -13.20 1.62 -13.27
N GLN A 129 -13.47 2.84 -12.78
CA GLN A 129 -13.04 3.32 -11.46
C GLN A 129 -13.36 2.34 -10.33
N LYS A 130 -14.57 1.74 -10.31
CA LYS A 130 -14.96 0.75 -9.28
C LYS A 130 -14.05 -0.47 -9.24
N ILE A 131 -13.73 -1.02 -10.42
CA ILE A 131 -12.83 -2.19 -10.54
C ILE A 131 -11.43 -1.80 -10.10
N ILE A 132 -10.94 -0.63 -10.55
CA ILE A 132 -9.62 -0.11 -10.18
C ILE A 132 -9.53 0.10 -8.66
N THR A 133 -10.58 0.63 -8.04
CA THR A 133 -10.65 0.76 -6.57
C THR A 133 -10.52 -0.59 -5.90
N MET A 134 -11.28 -1.61 -6.32
CA MET A 134 -11.19 -2.93 -5.70
C MET A 134 -9.83 -3.59 -5.90
N VAL A 135 -9.24 -3.48 -7.09
CA VAL A 135 -7.88 -3.98 -7.36
C VAL A 135 -6.86 -3.26 -6.48
N SER A 136 -6.96 -1.93 -6.37
CA SER A 136 -6.07 -1.12 -5.51
C SER A 136 -6.19 -1.51 -4.04
N VAL A 137 -7.41 -1.75 -3.54
CA VAL A 137 -7.65 -2.22 -2.17
C VAL A 137 -6.99 -3.57 -1.89
N VAL A 138 -7.17 -4.52 -2.81
CA VAL A 138 -6.60 -5.87 -2.68
C VAL A 138 -5.07 -5.79 -2.74
N LEU A 139 -4.50 -5.11 -3.74
CA LEU A 139 -3.05 -4.98 -3.88
C LEU A 139 -2.41 -4.26 -2.69
N PHE A 140 -3.08 -3.23 -2.15
CA PHE A 140 -2.63 -2.56 -0.94
C PHE A 140 -2.55 -3.53 0.25
N GLY A 141 -3.58 -4.34 0.48
CA GLY A 141 -3.54 -5.36 1.52
C GLY A 141 -2.46 -6.42 1.28
N LEU A 142 -2.39 -6.96 0.07
CA LEU A 142 -1.41 -8.00 -0.28
C LEU A 142 0.04 -7.53 -0.15
N LEU A 143 0.33 -6.25 -0.44
CA LEU A 143 1.67 -5.69 -0.23
C LEU A 143 2.12 -5.82 1.22
N HIS A 144 1.20 -5.80 2.19
CA HIS A 144 1.53 -5.93 3.61
C HIS A 144 1.84 -7.36 4.06
N ILE A 145 1.71 -8.37 3.19
CA ILE A 145 2.17 -9.73 3.50
C ILE A 145 3.68 -9.74 3.72
N VAL A 146 4.42 -8.85 3.05
CA VAL A 146 5.89 -8.72 3.23
C VAL A 146 6.28 -8.27 4.64
N ASN A 147 5.32 -7.77 5.43
CA ASN A 147 5.52 -7.38 6.82
C ASN A 147 5.32 -8.57 7.79
N ILE A 148 5.12 -9.79 7.30
CA ILE A 148 5.10 -11.01 8.12
C ILE A 148 6.53 -11.57 8.16
N GLU A 149 7.06 -11.75 9.37
CA GLU A 149 8.39 -12.35 9.53
C GLU A 149 8.37 -13.83 9.10
N ASN A 150 9.38 -14.28 8.35
CA ASN A 150 9.56 -15.66 7.89
C ASN A 150 8.34 -16.23 7.13
N LEU A 151 8.20 -15.88 5.85
CA LEU A 151 7.14 -16.42 5.00
C LEU A 151 7.36 -17.91 4.69
N HIS A 152 6.27 -18.67 4.82
CA HIS A 152 6.15 -20.10 4.54
C HIS A 152 5.18 -20.28 3.37
N TRP A 153 5.65 -20.89 2.28
CA TRP A 153 4.85 -21.04 1.06
C TRP A 153 3.61 -21.92 1.25
N GLU A 154 3.67 -22.85 2.19
CA GLU A 154 2.56 -23.72 2.59
C GLU A 154 1.37 -22.92 3.15
N LEU A 155 1.64 -21.70 3.66
CA LEU A 155 0.64 -20.81 4.23
C LEU A 155 0.15 -19.73 3.25
N ALA A 156 0.56 -19.78 1.98
CA ALA A 156 0.27 -18.74 0.98
C ALA A 156 -1.23 -18.41 0.85
N LEU A 157 -2.10 -19.42 0.97
CA LEU A 157 -3.55 -19.24 0.91
C LEU A 157 -4.15 -18.63 2.19
N PHE A 158 -3.46 -18.71 3.32
CA PHE A 158 -3.91 -18.14 4.60
C PHE A 158 -3.47 -16.69 4.78
N TYR A 159 -2.34 -16.26 4.19
CA TYR A 159 -1.84 -14.89 4.32
C TYR A 159 -2.83 -13.78 3.98
N PRO A 160 -3.70 -13.90 2.95
CA PRO A 160 -4.72 -12.90 2.69
C PRO A 160 -5.63 -12.59 3.90
N VAL A 161 -5.88 -13.56 4.78
CA VAL A 161 -6.68 -13.34 6.01
C VAL A 161 -5.98 -12.39 6.97
N TYR A 162 -4.66 -12.53 7.11
CA TYR A 162 -3.84 -11.72 8.01
C TYR A 162 -3.66 -10.27 7.55
N VAL A 163 -3.95 -9.98 6.28
CA VAL A 163 -3.92 -8.62 5.72
C VAL A 163 -5.31 -8.01 5.47
N LEU A 164 -6.38 -8.66 5.93
CA LEU A 164 -7.74 -8.10 5.88
C LEU A 164 -7.85 -6.74 6.59
N PRO A 165 -7.22 -6.50 7.76
CA PRO A 165 -7.23 -5.17 8.38
C PRO A 165 -6.75 -4.06 7.44
N GLN A 166 -5.71 -4.35 6.66
CA GLN A 166 -5.09 -3.45 5.68
C GLN A 166 -5.97 -3.31 4.44
N MET A 167 -6.63 -4.37 3.96
CA MET A 167 -7.64 -4.25 2.90
C MET A 167 -8.82 -3.37 3.33
N ILE A 168 -9.32 -3.53 4.56
CA ILE A 168 -10.41 -2.70 5.10
C ILE A 168 -9.95 -1.23 5.20
N LEU A 169 -8.74 -0.98 5.71
CA LEU A 169 -8.15 0.36 5.75
C LEU A 169 -8.03 0.93 4.33
N GLY A 170 -7.53 0.14 3.39
CA GLY A 170 -7.36 0.56 2.00
C GLY A 170 -8.68 0.91 1.32
N TYR A 171 -9.76 0.21 1.66
CA TYR A 171 -11.10 0.54 1.18
C TYR A 171 -11.58 1.87 1.76
N VAL A 172 -11.46 2.08 3.08
CA VAL A 172 -11.86 3.34 3.72
C VAL A 172 -11.03 4.51 3.19
N SER A 173 -9.72 4.37 3.08
CA SER A 173 -8.85 5.40 2.50
C SER A 173 -9.21 5.71 1.05
N SER A 174 -9.64 4.70 0.28
CA SER A 174 -10.13 4.93 -1.09
C SER A 174 -11.43 5.74 -1.11
N VAL A 175 -12.36 5.48 -0.19
CA VAL A 175 -13.58 6.28 -0.04
C VAL A 175 -13.25 7.72 0.37
N GLN A 176 -12.32 7.91 1.31
CA GLN A 176 -11.87 9.24 1.73
C GLN A 176 -11.22 10.00 0.57
N ARG A 177 -10.34 9.34 -0.20
CA ARG A 177 -9.75 9.91 -1.41
C ARG A 177 -10.80 10.37 -2.41
N LEU A 178 -11.83 9.57 -2.67
CA LEU A 178 -12.84 9.87 -3.67
C LEU A 178 -13.83 10.96 -3.21
N LYS A 179 -14.10 11.07 -1.91
CA LYS A 179 -15.06 12.05 -1.37
C LYS A 179 -14.41 13.37 -0.93
N LEU A 180 -13.22 13.31 -0.33
CA LEU A 180 -12.56 14.43 0.32
C LEU A 180 -11.27 14.86 -0.40
N GLY A 181 -10.69 14.01 -1.23
CA GLY A 181 -9.46 14.29 -1.98
C GLY A 181 -8.19 13.72 -1.33
N PHE A 182 -7.03 14.02 -1.92
CA PHE A 182 -5.75 13.41 -1.54
C PHE A 182 -5.34 13.70 -0.10
N LEU A 183 -5.36 14.97 0.29
CA LEU A 183 -4.78 15.42 1.55
C LEU A 183 -5.50 14.78 2.74
N TRP A 184 -6.82 14.70 2.68
CA TRP A 184 -7.62 14.05 3.72
C TRP A 184 -7.41 12.54 3.78
N GLY A 185 -7.23 11.87 2.63
CA GLY A 185 -6.83 10.45 2.60
C GLY A 185 -5.47 10.22 3.25
N LEU A 186 -4.49 11.06 2.91
CA LEU A 186 -3.13 11.00 3.47
C LEU A 186 -3.12 11.26 4.98
N LEU A 187 -3.77 12.33 5.45
CA LEU A 187 -3.85 12.64 6.87
C LEU A 187 -4.53 11.53 7.67
N PHE A 188 -5.61 10.96 7.14
CA PHE A 188 -6.28 9.82 7.76
C PHE A 188 -5.33 8.62 7.86
N HIS A 189 -4.61 8.30 6.79
CA HIS A 189 -3.66 7.19 6.77
C HIS A 189 -2.49 7.41 7.74
N SER A 190 -1.87 8.58 7.71
CA SER A 190 -0.81 8.97 8.65
C SER A 190 -1.29 8.90 10.11
N MET A 191 -2.52 9.29 10.40
CA MET A 191 -3.08 9.19 11.76
C MET A 191 -3.25 7.73 12.22
N ILE A 192 -3.67 6.82 11.33
CA ILE A 192 -3.73 5.38 11.64
C ILE A 192 -2.33 4.82 11.91
N ASN A 193 -1.34 5.17 11.08
CA ASN A 193 0.04 4.75 11.30
C ASN A 193 0.66 5.36 12.57
N LEU A 194 0.31 6.61 12.91
CA LEU A 194 0.70 7.24 14.16
C LEU A 194 0.17 6.45 15.37
N MET A 195 -1.10 6.08 15.35
CA MET A 195 -1.69 5.28 16.43
C MET A 195 -1.02 3.90 16.55
N ALA A 196 -0.63 3.29 15.43
CA ALA A 196 0.10 2.03 15.43
C ALA A 196 1.54 2.21 15.98
N PHE A 197 2.23 3.28 15.59
CA PHE A 197 3.61 3.56 16.00
C PHE A 197 3.74 3.87 17.49
N LEU A 198 2.74 4.54 18.09
CA LEU A 198 2.74 4.90 19.52
C LEU A 198 2.43 3.73 20.46
N ARG A 199 1.85 2.63 19.97
CA ARG A 199 1.60 1.39 20.73
C ARG A 199 2.88 0.58 20.85
#